data_AF-A0A7K0J3J4-F1
#
_entry.id   AF-A0A7K0J3J4-F1
#
_cell.length_a   1.000
_cell.length_b   1.000
_cell.length_c   1.000
_cell.angle_alpha   90.00
_cell.angle_beta   90.00
_cell.angle_gamma   90.00
#
_symmetry.space_group_name_H-M   'P 1'
#
loop_
_entity.id
_entity.type
_entity.pdbx_description
1 polymer ?
#
loop_
_entity_poly.entity_id
_entity_poly.type
_entity_poly.pdbx_seq_one_letter_code
_entity_poly.pdbx_strand_id
1 'polypeptide(L)'
;MAGTPLTLLALVILIAVAIRVGWKAVSAPVPPPPITPCITQDVKGKLTTQDVTVSVYNSGHTRGLAGSVSKQLANVGFIIDSVANRDPSVRTVTIIGQDAKNPEVRLVAGYFPGAVVKSDPKRVDHEVEVVIGDRDPNVKTNAPKFVKVDGPVCLPSPSPAPSMLATPGQQPS
;
A
#
# COMPACT_ATOMS: atom_id res chain seq x y z
N MET A 1 52.05 15.40 34.24
CA MET A 1 50.69 15.06 33.74
C MET A 1 50.68 15.31 32.25
N ALA A 2 51.03 14.32 31.44
CA ALA A 2 50.96 14.44 29.98
C ALA A 2 50.34 13.14 29.47
N GLY A 3 49.01 13.08 29.45
CA GLY A 3 48.31 12.11 28.62
C GLY A 3 48.68 12.45 27.19
N THR A 4 49.57 11.65 26.61
CA THR A 4 50.25 11.93 25.35
C THR A 4 49.24 12.18 24.23
N PRO A 5 49.41 13.20 23.38
CA PRO A 5 48.48 13.52 22.28
C PRO A 5 48.16 12.33 21.37
N LEU A 6 49.03 11.31 21.39
CA LEU A 6 48.86 10.03 20.73
C LEU A 6 47.66 9.20 21.25
N THR A 7 47.38 9.20 22.56
CA THR A 7 46.24 8.47 23.12
C THR A 7 44.92 9.15 22.76
N LEU A 8 44.88 10.48 22.74
CA LEU A 8 43.74 11.26 22.26
C LEU A 8 43.49 10.97 20.76
N LEU A 9 44.54 10.96 19.94
CA LEU A 9 44.42 10.63 18.51
C LEU A 9 43.83 9.22 18.31
N ALA A 10 44.33 8.23 19.05
CA ALA A 10 43.83 6.86 18.97
C ALA A 10 42.35 6.75 19.38
N LEU A 11 41.95 7.44 20.45
CA LEU A 11 40.54 7.49 20.88
C LEU A 11 39.65 8.16 19.84
N VAL A 12 40.09 9.26 19.21
CA VAL A 12 39.33 9.94 18.16
C VAL A 12 39.14 9.05 16.94
N ILE A 13 40.17 8.31 16.52
CA ILE A 13 40.05 7.35 15.41
C ILE A 13 39.04 6.24 15.76
N LEU A 14 39.11 5.70 16.97
CA LEU A 14 38.18 4.67 17.44
C LEU A 14 36.72 5.18 17.44
N ILE A 15 36.50 6.40 17.95
CA ILE A 15 35.19 7.06 17.94
C ILE A 15 34.70 7.28 16.50
N ALA A 16 35.56 7.74 15.59
CA ALA A 16 35.18 7.96 14.19
C ALA A 16 34.75 6.66 13.49
N VAL A 17 35.45 5.55 13.75
CA VAL A 17 35.06 4.21 13.25
C VAL A 17 33.72 3.77 13.84
N ALA A 18 33.55 3.91 15.16
CA ALA A 18 32.30 3.56 15.84
C ALA A 18 31.11 4.37 15.31
N ILE A 19 31.28 5.69 15.12
CA ILE A 19 30.25 6.56 14.51
C ILE A 19 29.93 6.09 13.09
N ARG A 20 30.93 5.81 12.26
CA ARG A 20 30.70 5.39 10.87
C ARG A 20 29.90 4.09 10.79
N VAL A 21 30.23 3.12 11.64
CA VAL A 21 29.52 1.83 11.71
C VAL A 21 28.10 2.02 12.27
N GLY A 22 27.96 2.76 13.38
CA GLY A 22 26.66 3.07 13.97
C GLY A 22 25.75 3.83 13.01
N TRP A 23 26.30 4.79 12.25
CA TRP A 23 25.55 5.57 11.27
C TRP A 23 25.03 4.71 10.13
N LYS A 24 25.83 3.74 9.65
CA LYS A 24 25.40 2.77 8.64
C LYS A 24 24.28 1.86 9.14
N ALA A 25 24.34 1.43 10.40
CA ALA A 25 23.32 0.58 10.99
C ALA A 25 21.99 1.34 11.22
N VAL A 26 22.05 2.57 11.73
CA VAL A 26 20.87 3.41 11.98
C VAL A 26 20.26 3.99 10.71
N SER A 27 21.06 4.24 9.67
CA SER A 27 20.58 4.77 8.39
C SER A 27 20.15 3.69 7.39
N ALA A 28 20.19 2.41 7.78
CA ALA A 28 19.70 1.35 6.92
C ALA A 28 18.17 1.50 6.76
N PRO A 29 17.62 1.31 5.54
CA PRO A 29 16.18 1.27 5.35
C PRO A 29 15.56 0.19 6.24
N VAL A 30 14.45 0.52 6.90
CA VAL A 30 13.66 -0.46 7.64
C VAL A 30 13.26 -1.57 6.65
N PRO A 31 13.49 -2.85 6.97
CA PRO A 31 13.02 -3.94 6.12
C PRO A 31 11.51 -3.80 5.89
N PRO A 32 11.01 -3.99 4.65
CA PRO A 32 9.59 -3.98 4.42
C PRO A 32 8.92 -5.07 5.29
N PRO A 33 7.71 -4.82 5.81
CA PRO A 33 6.99 -5.82 6.57
C PRO A 33 6.81 -7.10 5.72
N PRO A 34 6.84 -8.28 6.34
CA PRO A 34 6.55 -9.52 5.63
C PRO A 34 5.15 -9.45 5.01
N ILE A 35 5.06 -9.83 3.73
CA ILE A 35 3.79 -9.85 3.00
C ILE A 35 2.89 -10.91 3.63
N THR A 36 1.75 -10.48 4.18
CA THR A 36 0.75 -11.41 4.69
C THR A 36 0.04 -12.08 3.51
N PRO A 37 0.01 -13.42 3.43
CA PRO A 37 -0.69 -14.10 2.36
C PRO A 37 -2.19 -13.80 2.41
N CYS A 38 -2.82 -13.75 1.23
CA CYS A 38 -4.25 -13.64 1.12
C CYS A 38 -4.95 -14.82 1.79
N ILE A 39 -6.17 -14.59 2.26
CA ILE A 39 -7.04 -15.63 2.79
C ILE A 39 -8.17 -15.89 1.81
N THR A 40 -8.55 -17.15 1.68
CA THR A 40 -9.69 -17.56 0.86
C THR A 40 -10.99 -17.13 1.53
N GLN A 41 -11.73 -16.25 0.88
CA GLN A 41 -13.00 -15.70 1.38
C GLN A 41 -14.15 -16.09 0.44
N ASP A 42 -15.29 -16.49 1.01
CA ASP A 42 -16.50 -16.74 0.25
C ASP A 42 -17.29 -15.44 0.06
N VAL A 43 -17.24 -14.90 -1.16
CA VAL A 43 -17.94 -13.67 -1.56
C VAL A 43 -19.34 -13.95 -2.13
N LYS A 44 -19.90 -15.15 -1.88
CA LYS A 44 -21.29 -15.53 -2.24
C LYS A 44 -21.62 -15.25 -3.72
N GLY A 45 -20.64 -15.50 -4.59
CA GLY A 45 -20.75 -15.33 -6.04
C GLY A 45 -20.64 -13.89 -6.57
N LYS A 46 -20.42 -12.89 -5.71
CA LYS A 46 -20.23 -11.48 -6.11
C LYS A 46 -19.13 -10.83 -5.29
N LEU A 47 -17.98 -10.59 -5.91
CA LEU A 47 -16.95 -9.74 -5.33
C LEU A 47 -17.37 -8.27 -5.47
N THR A 48 -17.49 -7.55 -4.36
CA THR A 48 -17.90 -6.14 -4.35
C THR A 48 -16.71 -5.22 -4.12
N THR A 49 -16.90 -3.91 -4.33
CA THR A 49 -15.84 -2.92 -4.03
C THR A 49 -15.42 -2.96 -2.56
N GLN A 50 -16.33 -3.31 -1.64
CA GLN A 50 -16.06 -3.37 -0.20
C GLN A 50 -15.15 -4.52 0.20
N ASP A 51 -14.95 -5.48 -0.70
CA ASP A 51 -14.07 -6.63 -0.48
C ASP A 51 -12.67 -6.40 -1.04
N VAL A 52 -12.45 -5.30 -1.78
CA VAL A 52 -11.22 -5.04 -2.53
C VAL A 52 -10.43 -3.90 -1.87
N THR A 53 -9.20 -4.23 -1.48
CA THR A 53 -8.22 -3.27 -0.96
C THR A 53 -7.39 -2.68 -2.09
N VAL A 54 -7.26 -1.35 -2.06
CA VAL A 54 -6.57 -0.57 -3.08
C VAL A 54 -5.56 0.38 -2.45
N SER A 55 -4.33 0.35 -2.94
CA SER A 55 -3.34 1.39 -2.69
C SER A 55 -3.23 2.34 -3.88
N VAL A 56 -3.25 3.65 -3.61
CA VAL A 56 -3.23 4.67 -4.66
C VAL A 56 -1.90 5.42 -4.63
N TYR A 57 -1.14 5.29 -5.71
CA TYR A 57 0.16 5.93 -5.84
C TYR A 57 0.13 7.05 -6.88
N ASN A 58 0.75 8.18 -6.54
CA ASN A 58 1.03 9.24 -7.49
C ASN A 58 2.46 9.08 -8.03
N SER A 59 2.56 8.86 -9.33
CA SER A 59 3.81 8.81 -10.06
C SER A 59 3.96 9.99 -11.03
N GLY A 60 3.05 10.96 -10.97
CA GLY A 60 3.14 12.23 -11.69
C GLY A 60 3.57 13.40 -10.81
N HIS A 61 3.53 14.59 -11.40
CA HIS A 61 3.92 15.85 -10.79
C HIS A 61 2.74 16.59 -10.15
N THR A 62 1.52 16.14 -10.41
CA THR A 62 0.30 16.77 -9.89
C THR A 62 0.12 16.46 -8.41
N ARG A 63 0.31 17.47 -7.55
CA ARG A 63 0.15 17.31 -6.10
C ARG A 63 -1.30 17.01 -5.73
N GLY A 64 -1.49 16.11 -4.76
CA GLY A 64 -2.81 15.74 -4.24
C GLY A 64 -3.64 14.85 -5.16
N LEU A 65 -3.13 14.45 -6.32
CA LEU A 65 -3.89 13.65 -7.29
C LEU A 65 -4.27 12.27 -6.72
N ALA A 66 -3.32 11.54 -6.14
CA ALA A 66 -3.62 10.26 -5.48
C ALA A 66 -4.61 10.40 -4.34
N GLY A 67 -4.53 11.47 -3.54
CA GLY A 67 -5.49 11.75 -2.47
C GLY A 67 -6.90 12.10 -2.98
N SER A 68 -7.02 12.70 -4.16
CA SER A 68 -8.32 12.94 -4.79
C SER A 68 -8.93 11.65 -5.35
N VAL A 69 -8.11 10.84 -6.04
CA VAL A 69 -8.56 9.55 -6.60
C VAL A 69 -8.90 8.56 -5.49
N SER A 70 -8.13 8.49 -4.42
CA SER A 70 -8.44 7.61 -3.28
C SER A 70 -9.78 7.94 -2.64
N LYS A 71 -10.13 9.23 -2.50
CA LYS A 71 -11.46 9.64 -2.03
C LYS A 71 -12.57 9.20 -2.98
N GLN A 72 -12.36 9.30 -4.28
CA GLN A 72 -13.34 8.84 -5.27
C GLN A 72 -13.56 7.32 -5.19
N LEU A 73 -12.48 6.55 -5.02
CA LEU A 73 -12.54 5.10 -4.83
C LEU A 73 -13.20 4.71 -3.50
N ALA A 74 -12.88 5.40 -2.40
CA ALA A 74 -13.52 5.20 -1.11
C ALA A 74 -15.03 5.48 -1.18
N ASN A 75 -15.45 6.54 -1.88
CA ASN A 75 -16.85 6.90 -2.04
C ASN A 75 -17.67 5.85 -2.80
N VAL A 76 -17.05 5.10 -3.72
CA VAL A 76 -17.75 4.00 -4.41
C VAL A 76 -17.72 2.70 -3.61
N GLY A 77 -16.83 2.60 -2.63
CA GLY A 77 -16.82 1.57 -1.59
C GLY A 77 -15.54 0.75 -1.51
N PHE A 78 -14.45 1.14 -2.18
CA PHE A 78 -13.16 0.45 -2.03
C PHE A 78 -12.52 0.68 -0.67
N ILE A 79 -11.83 -0.32 -0.15
CA ILE A 79 -10.98 -0.19 1.03
C ILE A 79 -9.67 0.45 0.58
N ILE A 80 -9.28 1.59 1.17
CA ILE A 80 -8.01 2.25 0.85
C ILE A 80 -6.98 1.85 1.91
N ASP A 81 -5.89 1.23 1.48
CA ASP A 81 -4.77 0.89 2.37
C ASP A 81 -3.77 2.04 2.44
N SER A 82 -3.12 2.36 1.31
CA SER A 82 -2.10 3.39 1.24
C SER A 82 -2.39 4.47 0.21
N VAL A 83 -1.93 5.69 0.51
CA VAL A 83 -1.89 6.82 -0.43
C VAL A 83 -0.51 7.46 -0.35
N ALA A 84 0.27 7.32 -1.41
CA ALA A 84 1.67 7.80 -1.41
C ALA A 84 2.14 8.24 -2.80
N ASN A 85 3.39 8.70 -2.89
CA ASN A 85 4.07 8.92 -4.17
C ASN A 85 4.94 7.70 -4.51
N ARG A 86 5.20 7.47 -5.79
CA ARG A 86 6.02 6.35 -6.27
C ARG A 86 6.80 6.69 -7.53
N ASP A 87 8.03 6.21 -7.60
CA ASP A 87 8.86 6.20 -8.79
C ASP A 87 8.94 4.80 -9.45
N PRO A 88 9.22 4.71 -10.77
CA PRO A 88 9.36 5.82 -11.72
C PRO A 88 8.01 6.37 -12.20
N SER A 89 8.03 7.56 -12.80
CA SER A 89 6.83 8.16 -13.40
C SER A 89 6.21 7.30 -14.49
N VAL A 90 4.88 7.20 -14.46
CA VAL A 90 4.08 6.53 -15.51
C VAL A 90 3.30 7.55 -16.32
N ARG A 91 3.08 7.26 -17.61
CA ARG A 91 2.34 8.18 -18.49
C ARG A 91 0.82 8.03 -18.39
N THR A 92 0.35 6.83 -18.07
CA THR A 92 -1.08 6.47 -17.96
C THR A 92 -1.33 5.76 -16.64
N VAL A 93 -2.59 5.77 -16.18
CA VAL A 93 -2.98 4.96 -15.02
C VAL A 93 -2.57 3.51 -15.27
N THR A 94 -1.85 2.94 -14.32
CA THR A 94 -1.37 1.57 -14.34
C THR A 94 -1.95 0.86 -13.13
N ILE A 95 -2.66 -0.24 -13.36
CA ILE A 95 -3.22 -1.08 -12.32
C ILE A 95 -2.31 -2.28 -12.16
N ILE A 96 -1.81 -2.50 -10.95
CA ILE A 96 -0.89 -3.59 -10.64
C ILE A 96 -1.59 -4.49 -9.64
N GLY A 97 -1.71 -5.77 -9.96
CA GLY A 97 -2.22 -6.79 -9.05
C GLY A 97 -1.56 -8.12 -9.36
N GLN A 98 -1.90 -9.17 -8.60
CA GLN A 98 -1.27 -10.48 -8.74
C GLN A 98 -1.37 -11.01 -10.18
N ASP A 99 -2.58 -11.03 -10.74
CA ASP A 99 -2.83 -11.36 -12.15
C ASP A 99 -3.99 -10.52 -12.73
N ALA A 100 -3.86 -10.15 -14.01
CA ALA A 100 -4.86 -9.36 -14.72
C ALA A 100 -6.25 -10.01 -14.82
N LYS A 101 -6.35 -11.34 -14.70
CA LYS A 101 -7.61 -12.08 -14.76
C LYS A 101 -8.33 -12.12 -13.42
N ASN A 102 -7.65 -11.77 -12.33
CA ASN A 102 -8.25 -11.84 -11.01
C ASN A 102 -9.41 -10.86 -10.87
N PRO A 103 -10.48 -11.25 -10.16
CA PRO A 103 -11.70 -10.47 -10.10
C PRO A 103 -11.51 -9.10 -9.44
N GLU A 104 -10.61 -8.97 -8.45
CA GLU A 104 -10.26 -7.71 -7.81
C GLU A 104 -9.62 -6.71 -8.79
N VAL A 105 -8.69 -7.19 -9.63
CA VAL A 105 -8.02 -6.38 -10.65
C VAL A 105 -9.01 -5.94 -11.72
N ARG A 106 -9.88 -6.84 -12.16
CA ARG A 106 -10.93 -6.54 -13.15
C ARG A 106 -11.94 -5.53 -12.63
N LEU A 107 -12.32 -5.63 -11.35
CA LEU A 107 -13.23 -4.69 -10.72
C LEU A 107 -12.61 -3.29 -10.68
N VAL A 108 -11.37 -3.16 -10.22
CA VAL A 108 -10.65 -1.87 -10.19
C VAL A 108 -10.44 -1.31 -11.60
N ALA A 109 -10.07 -2.15 -12.57
CA ALA A 109 -9.90 -1.74 -13.97
C ALA A 109 -11.17 -1.16 -14.61
N GLY A 110 -12.36 -1.60 -14.17
CA GLY A 110 -13.63 -1.01 -14.60
C GLY A 110 -13.79 0.47 -14.25
N TYR A 111 -13.10 0.97 -13.22
CA TYR A 111 -13.16 2.38 -12.80
C TYR A 111 -12.17 3.28 -13.56
N PHE A 112 -11.20 2.72 -14.28
CA PHE A 112 -10.17 3.47 -14.98
C PHE A 112 -10.13 3.11 -16.47
N PRO A 113 -10.94 3.77 -17.31
CA PRO A 113 -10.96 3.50 -18.74
C PRO A 113 -9.61 3.86 -19.38
N GLY A 114 -9.01 2.90 -20.09
CA GLY A 114 -7.70 3.07 -20.71
C GLY A 114 -6.52 2.87 -19.75
N ALA A 115 -6.76 2.36 -18.54
CA ALA A 115 -5.68 1.92 -17.66
C ALA A 115 -4.93 0.72 -18.26
N VAL A 116 -3.62 0.69 -18.01
CA VAL A 116 -2.77 -0.45 -18.35
C VAL A 116 -2.75 -1.40 -17.15
N VAL A 117 -3.17 -2.65 -17.34
CA VAL A 117 -3.11 -3.67 -16.29
C VAL A 117 -1.77 -4.40 -16.37
N LYS A 118 -1.07 -4.53 -15.24
CA LYS A 118 0.17 -5.29 -15.10
C LYS A 118 0.00 -6.35 -14.02
N SER A 119 0.37 -7.59 -14.35
CA SER A 119 0.47 -8.67 -13.37
C SER A 119 1.80 -8.59 -12.63
N ASP A 120 1.76 -8.77 -11.31
CA ASP A 120 2.91 -8.92 -10.42
C ASP A 120 2.70 -10.16 -9.54
N PRO A 121 3.13 -11.35 -9.99
CA PRO A 121 2.90 -12.62 -9.29
C PRO A 121 3.49 -12.69 -7.88
N LYS A 122 4.34 -11.74 -7.49
CA LYS A 122 4.92 -11.66 -6.14
C LYS A 122 3.94 -11.12 -5.10
N ARG A 123 2.82 -10.52 -5.54
CA ARG A 123 1.76 -9.97 -4.70
C ARG A 123 0.80 -11.04 -4.24
N VAL A 124 1.23 -11.82 -3.26
CA VAL A 124 0.44 -12.91 -2.67
C VAL A 124 -0.65 -12.42 -1.72
N ASP A 125 -0.68 -11.12 -1.42
CA ASP A 125 -1.69 -10.43 -0.62
C ASP A 125 -2.98 -10.13 -1.39
N HIS A 126 -2.94 -10.14 -2.73
CA HIS A 126 -4.06 -9.77 -3.61
C HIS A 126 -4.55 -8.32 -3.42
N GLU A 127 -3.67 -7.44 -2.96
CA GLU A 127 -3.91 -6.01 -2.98
C GLU A 127 -3.72 -5.44 -4.39
N VAL A 128 -4.55 -4.47 -4.76
CA VAL A 128 -4.47 -3.80 -6.07
C VAL A 128 -3.83 -2.42 -5.92
N GLU A 129 -2.74 -2.16 -6.63
CA GLU A 129 -2.17 -0.83 -6.72
C GLU A 129 -2.72 -0.07 -7.93
N VAL A 130 -3.13 1.17 -7.71
CA VAL A 130 -3.48 2.13 -8.76
C VAL A 130 -2.38 3.18 -8.81
N VAL A 131 -1.53 3.08 -9.83
CA VAL A 131 -0.44 4.02 -10.08
C VAL A 131 -0.90 5.06 -11.09
N ILE A 132 -0.99 6.31 -10.65
CA ILE A 132 -1.51 7.43 -11.44
C ILE A 132 -0.35 8.22 -12.03
N GLY A 133 -0.43 8.50 -13.33
CA GLY A 133 0.54 9.33 -14.04
C GLY A 133 0.13 10.80 -14.13
N ASP A 134 0.80 11.54 -15.02
CA ASP A 134 0.47 12.94 -15.31
C ASP A 134 -0.81 13.14 -16.14
N ARG A 135 -1.33 12.07 -16.76
CA ARG A 135 -2.61 12.13 -17.48
C ARG A 135 -3.77 12.05 -16.51
N ASP A 136 -4.89 12.68 -16.90
CA ASP A 136 -6.15 12.60 -16.16
C ASP A 136 -6.54 11.13 -15.92
N PRO A 137 -6.71 10.70 -14.65
CA PRO A 137 -7.13 9.35 -14.31
C PRO A 137 -8.54 9.00 -14.79
N ASN A 138 -9.40 9.98 -15.12
CA ASN A 138 -10.76 9.79 -15.66
C ASN A 138 -11.57 8.71 -14.93
N VAL A 139 -11.59 8.80 -13.59
CA VAL A 139 -12.23 7.81 -12.72
C VAL A 139 -13.73 7.75 -13.02
N LYS A 140 -14.24 6.56 -13.35
CA LYS A 140 -15.66 6.30 -13.60
C LYS A 140 -16.34 5.82 -12.33
N THR A 141 -16.79 6.75 -11.49
CA THR A 141 -17.49 6.44 -10.24
C THR A 141 -18.86 5.77 -10.41
N ASN A 142 -19.40 5.73 -11.64
CA ASN A 142 -20.63 5.02 -12.00
C ASN A 142 -20.38 3.62 -12.58
N ALA A 143 -19.14 3.11 -12.51
CA ALA A 143 -18.84 1.74 -12.93
C ALA A 143 -19.53 0.70 -12.02
N PRO A 144 -19.71 -0.55 -12.47
CA PRO A 144 -20.29 -1.61 -11.65
C PRO A 144 -19.54 -1.77 -10.32
N LYS A 145 -20.29 -1.87 -9.22
CA LYS A 145 -19.72 -2.08 -7.87
C LYS A 145 -19.42 -3.54 -7.53
N PHE A 146 -19.63 -4.45 -8.47
CA PHE A 146 -19.39 -5.87 -8.26
C PHE A 146 -18.99 -6.58 -9.56
N VAL A 147 -18.28 -7.69 -9.40
CA VAL A 147 -17.98 -8.68 -10.44
C VAL A 147 -18.49 -10.04 -9.98
N LYS A 148 -19.11 -10.80 -10.89
CA LYS A 148 -19.52 -12.18 -10.60
C LYS A 148 -18.29 -13.09 -10.57
N VAL A 149 -18.24 -13.98 -9.59
CA VAL A 149 -17.17 -14.95 -9.43
C VAL A 149 -17.75 -16.34 -9.17
N ASP A 150 -17.10 -17.35 -9.74
CA ASP A 150 -17.51 -18.74 -9.63
C ASP A 150 -16.65 -19.45 -8.57
N GLY A 151 -16.86 -19.09 -7.29
CA GLY A 151 -16.17 -19.70 -6.16
C GLY A 151 -15.52 -18.70 -5.21
N PRO A 152 -14.80 -19.21 -4.20
CA PRO A 152 -14.15 -18.35 -3.22
C PRO A 152 -12.95 -17.62 -3.84
N VAL A 153 -12.68 -16.41 -3.35
CA VAL A 153 -11.64 -15.51 -3.88
C VAL A 153 -10.57 -15.30 -2.81
N CYS A 154 -9.30 -15.27 -3.21
CA CYS A 154 -8.22 -14.91 -2.29
C CYS A 154 -8.16 -13.39 -2.15
N LEU A 155 -8.36 -12.88 -0.94
CA LEU A 155 -8.39 -11.44 -0.66
C LEU A 155 -7.51 -11.13 0.56
N PRO A 156 -7.02 -9.88 0.68
CA PRO A 156 -6.35 -9.42 1.89
C PRO A 156 -7.20 -9.72 3.12
N SER A 157 -6.56 -10.09 4.23
CA SER A 157 -7.27 -10.26 5.49
C SER A 157 -7.99 -8.94 5.80
N PRO A 158 -9.31 -8.96 6.10
CA PRO A 158 -9.99 -7.75 6.50
C PRO A 158 -9.27 -7.20 7.73
N SER A 159 -8.82 -5.95 7.66
CA SER A 159 -8.33 -5.26 8.85
C SER A 159 -9.47 -5.35 9.88
N PRO A 160 -9.21 -5.80 11.11
CA PRO A 160 -10.24 -5.82 12.12
C PRO A 160 -10.82 -4.40 12.20
N ALA A 161 -12.15 -4.28 12.05
CA ALA A 161 -12.82 -3.01 12.31
C ALA A 161 -12.34 -2.51 13.67
N PRO A 162 -12.04 -1.22 13.85
CA PRO A 162 -11.72 -0.70 15.17
C PRO A 162 -12.89 -1.06 16.09
N SER A 163 -12.66 -1.98 17.02
CA SER A 163 -13.61 -2.26 18.10
C SER A 163 -13.81 -0.96 18.84
N MET A 164 -14.92 -0.28 18.59
CA MET A 164 -15.46 0.72 19.51
C MET A 164 -15.95 -0.04 20.76
N LEU A 165 -15.02 -0.59 21.54
CA LEU A 165 -15.30 -1.23 22.82
C LEU A 165 -14.12 -0.96 23.76
N ALA A 166 -13.96 0.31 24.08
CA ALA A 166 -13.39 0.74 25.33
C ALA A 166 -14.32 1.81 25.91
N THR A 167 -15.41 1.38 26.55
CA THR A 167 -16.16 2.22 27.47
C THR A 167 -15.28 2.45 28.70
N PRO A 168 -14.86 3.68 29.03
CA PRO A 168 -14.04 3.91 30.22
C PRO A 168 -14.91 3.86 31.48
N GLY A 169 -14.51 3.02 32.44
CA GLY A 169 -14.82 3.21 33.86
C GLY A 169 -16.05 2.47 34.38
N GLN A 170 -15.81 1.29 34.95
CA GLN A 170 -16.61 0.82 36.08
C GLN A 170 -15.69 0.13 37.09
N GLN A 171 -15.26 0.89 38.09
CA GLN A 171 -14.52 0.42 39.25
C GLN A 171 -15.56 -0.09 40.27
N PRO A 172 -15.50 -1.35 40.75
CA PRO A 172 -16.41 -1.82 41.78
C PRO A 172 -16.02 -1.28 43.16
N SER A 173 -17.05 -0.89 43.92
CA SER A 173 -17.00 -0.48 45.34
C SER A 173 -16.72 -1.64 46.29
#